data_AF-A0A2M8PNL0-F1
#
_entry.id   AF-A0A2M8PNL0-F1
#
_cell.length_a   1.000
_cell.length_b   1.000
_cell.length_c   1.000
_cell.angle_alpha   90.00
_cell.angle_beta   90.00
_cell.angle_gamma   90.00
#
_symmetry.space_group_name_H-M   'P 1'
#
loop_
_entity.id
_entity.type
_entity.pdbx_description
1 polymer ?
#
loop_
_entity_poly.entity_id
_entity_poly.type
_entity_poly.pdbx_seq_one_letter_code
_entity_poly.pdbx_strand_id
1 'polypeptide(L)'
;MSDNQKRLTQQELIFSYFKANPYRDIPHKEVVDWATAEWERLTGTKFRDPDRAIRKLYEEGFLIKVKKGVYRYDPDYVRQVDPEDFTQALKEKIFKRDGYRCVICGRGPAEGMELHVDHIRPRSAGGKATFENGQTLCSEHN
;
A
#
# COMPACT_ATOMS: atom_id res chain seq x y z
N MET A 1 -25.69 13.01 -6.86
CA MET A 1 -24.26 12.92 -7.21
C MET A 1 -23.49 13.45 -6.02
N SER A 2 -23.05 12.58 -5.10
CA SER A 2 -22.30 13.02 -3.92
C SER A 2 -20.81 12.95 -4.23
N ASP A 3 -20.19 14.11 -4.44
CA ASP A 3 -18.75 14.23 -4.50
C ASP A 3 -18.14 13.71 -3.20
N ASN A 4 -17.53 12.53 -3.30
CA ASN A 4 -16.76 11.91 -2.23
C ASN A 4 -15.42 12.64 -2.16
N GLN A 5 -15.42 13.87 -1.63
CA GLN A 5 -14.22 14.66 -1.41
C GLN A 5 -13.38 13.96 -0.33
N LYS A 6 -12.46 13.10 -0.75
CA LYS A 6 -11.48 12.46 0.14
C LYS A 6 -10.79 13.57 0.94
N ARG A 7 -10.90 13.52 2.27
CA ARG A 7 -10.15 14.43 3.15
C ARG A 7 -8.67 14.12 2.99
N LEU A 8 -7.90 15.12 2.58
CA LEU A 8 -6.44 15.05 2.53
C LEU A 8 -5.90 14.65 3.91
N THR A 9 -5.09 13.61 3.97
CA THR A 9 -4.43 13.16 5.19
C THR A 9 -3.03 13.76 5.34
N GLN A 10 -2.52 13.81 6.56
CA GLN A 10 -1.15 14.27 6.86
C GLN A 10 -0.08 13.46 6.10
N GLN A 11 -0.29 12.15 5.97
CA GLN A 11 0.59 11.26 5.22
C GLN A 11 0.55 11.57 3.71
N GLU A 12 -0.64 11.79 3.14
CA GLU A 12 -0.79 12.17 1.72
C GLU A 12 -0.12 13.52 1.42
N LEU A 13 -0.21 14.49 2.33
CA LEU A 13 0.47 15.78 2.16
C LEU A 13 1.99 15.60 2.08
N ILE A 14 2.59 14.87 3.03
CA ILE A 14 4.03 14.58 2.99
C ILE A 14 4.40 13.84 1.71
N PHE A 15 3.63 12.82 1.33
CA PHE A 15 3.94 12.05 0.12
C PHE A 15 3.86 12.91 -1.14
N SER A 16 2.93 13.86 -1.21
CA SER A 16 2.82 14.79 -2.34
C SER A 16 4.08 15.63 -2.54
N TYR A 17 4.76 16.03 -1.45
CA TYR A 17 6.04 16.75 -1.54
C TYR A 17 7.12 15.91 -2.20
N PHE A 18 7.24 14.66 -1.76
CA PHE A 18 8.19 13.71 -2.33
C PHE A 18 7.89 13.42 -3.80
N LYS A 19 6.61 13.27 -4.17
CA LYS A 19 6.18 13.10 -5.57
C LYS A 19 6.48 14.30 -6.45
N ALA A 20 6.41 15.52 -5.91
CA ALA A 20 6.79 16.74 -6.61
C ALA A 20 8.31 16.90 -6.76
N ASN A 21 9.10 16.12 -6.01
CA ASN A 21 10.57 16.16 -6.00
C ASN A 21 11.18 14.75 -6.20
N PRO A 22 10.86 14.07 -7.32
CA PRO A 22 11.36 12.72 -7.57
C PRO A 22 12.89 12.72 -7.73
N TYR A 23 13.50 11.58 -7.42
CA TYR A 23 14.95 11.32 -7.47
C TYR A 23 15.81 12.19 -6.54
N ARG A 24 15.20 13.09 -5.75
CA ARG A 24 15.93 13.97 -4.84
C ARG A 24 16.11 13.33 -3.46
N ASP A 25 17.33 13.42 -2.94
CA ASP A 25 17.64 13.05 -1.56
C ASP A 25 17.18 14.18 -0.62
N ILE A 26 16.04 13.99 0.04
CA ILE A 26 15.37 15.01 0.84
C ILE A 26 15.63 14.74 2.33
N PRO A 27 16.26 15.68 3.06
CA PRO A 27 16.36 15.62 4.51
C PRO A 27 14.98 15.70 5.17
N HIS A 28 14.74 14.94 6.24
CA HIS A 28 13.44 14.95 6.94
C HIS A 28 13.03 16.36 7.36
N LYS A 29 13.99 17.19 7.80
CA LYS A 29 13.71 18.52 8.33
C LYS A 29 13.06 19.40 7.27
N GLU A 30 13.52 19.30 6.03
CA GLU A 30 13.00 20.09 4.92
C GLU A 30 11.51 19.79 4.66
N VAL A 31 11.18 18.50 4.58
CA VAL A 31 9.78 18.09 4.35
C VAL A 31 8.91 18.30 5.60
N VAL A 32 9.46 18.18 6.81
CA VAL A 32 8.75 18.47 8.07
C VAL A 32 8.38 19.94 8.17
N ASP A 33 9.33 20.85 7.90
CA ASP A 33 9.13 22.30 7.94
C ASP A 33 8.05 22.71 6.92
N TRP A 34 8.15 22.19 5.68
CA TRP A 34 7.15 22.43 4.64
C TRP A 34 5.78 21.84 5.01
N ALA A 35 5.73 20.57 5.42
CA ALA A 35 4.45 19.89 5.66
C ALA A 35 3.70 20.50 6.85
N THR A 36 4.41 20.94 7.88
CA THR A 36 3.80 21.60 9.05
C THR A 36 3.15 22.91 8.65
N ALA A 37 3.87 23.76 7.91
CA ALA A 37 3.35 25.04 7.43
C ALA A 37 2.18 24.85 6.46
N GLU A 38 2.31 23.93 5.50
CA GLU A 38 1.30 23.70 4.48
C GLU A 38 0.03 23.07 5.07
N TRP A 39 0.14 22.17 6.05
CA TRP A 39 -1.01 21.58 6.72
C TRP A 39 -1.79 22.60 7.55
N GLU A 40 -1.09 23.48 8.26
CA GLU A 40 -1.72 24.57 9.02
C GLU A 40 -2.43 25.55 8.08
N ARG A 41 -1.81 25.88 6.93
CA ARG A 41 -2.41 26.72 5.90
C ARG A 41 -3.69 26.10 5.30
N LEU A 42 -3.69 24.79 5.05
CA LEU A 42 -4.81 24.09 4.40
C LEU A 42 -5.95 23.76 5.35
N THR A 43 -5.64 23.41 6.59
CA THR A 43 -6.62 22.83 7.54
C THR A 43 -6.92 23.72 8.74
N GLY A 44 -6.10 24.73 9.01
CA GLY A 44 -6.16 25.52 10.24
C GLY A 44 -5.75 24.75 11.49
N THR A 45 -5.20 23.54 11.35
CA THR A 45 -4.78 22.69 12.48
C THR A 45 -3.30 22.37 12.41
N LYS A 46 -2.70 21.95 13.53
CA LYS A 46 -1.28 21.56 13.57
C LYS A 46 -1.06 20.18 12.94
N PHE A 47 0.04 20.05 12.20
CA PHE A 47 0.55 18.75 11.77
C PHE A 47 0.94 17.92 13.00
N ARG A 48 0.50 16.66 13.09
CA ARG A 48 0.85 15.75 14.19
C ARG A 48 1.87 14.72 13.72
N ASP A 49 3.01 14.67 14.42
CA ASP A 49 4.07 13.65 14.25
C ASP A 49 4.50 13.43 12.78
N PRO A 50 5.02 14.47 12.08
CA PRO A 50 5.45 14.37 10.69
C PRO A 50 6.58 13.35 10.49
N ASP A 51 7.46 13.18 11.48
CA ASP A 51 8.49 12.13 11.47
C ASP A 51 7.90 10.72 11.40
N ARG A 52 6.81 10.44 12.14
CA ARG A 52 6.11 9.16 12.03
C ARG A 52 5.50 8.96 10.66
N ALA A 53 4.91 9.99 10.07
CA ALA A 53 4.34 9.90 8.73
C ALA A 53 5.41 9.60 7.66
N ILE A 54 6.59 10.22 7.74
CA ILE A 54 7.72 9.91 6.84
C ILE A 54 8.22 8.47 7.05
N ARG A 55 8.39 8.05 8.32
CA ARG A 55 8.80 6.67 8.64
C ARG A 55 7.83 5.64 8.10
N LYS A 56 6.52 5.89 8.23
CA LYS A 56 5.47 5.02 7.70
C LYS A 56 5.55 4.90 6.18
N LEU A 57 5.78 6.01 5.46
CA LEU A 57 5.96 5.97 4.00
C LEU A 57 7.19 5.15 3.58
N TYR A 58 8.26 5.19 4.36
CA TYR A 58 9.42 4.31 4.15
C TYR A 58 9.11 2.84 4.46
N GLU A 59 8.46 2.55 5.58
CA GLU A 59 8.06 1.20 5.99
C GLU A 59 7.09 0.54 4.99
N GLU A 60 6.21 1.34 4.38
CA GLU A 60 5.29 0.92 3.32
C GLU A 60 5.95 0.85 1.93
N GLY A 61 7.25 1.14 1.82
CA GLY A 61 8.01 1.02 0.57
C GLY A 61 7.84 2.17 -0.42
N PHE A 62 7.15 3.25 -0.06
CA PHE A 62 6.98 4.43 -0.91
C PHE A 62 8.23 5.31 -0.97
N LEU A 63 9.13 5.23 0.01
CA LEU A 63 10.35 6.02 0.06
C LEU A 63 11.57 5.11 0.24
N ILE A 64 12.68 5.48 -0.39
CA ILE A 64 14.00 4.91 -0.15
C ILE A 64 14.65 5.69 0.98
N LYS A 65 15.17 5.00 1.99
CA LYS A 65 16.05 5.61 2.98
C LYS A 65 17.49 5.62 2.46
N VAL A 66 17.97 6.78 2.04
CA VAL A 66 19.32 6.95 1.48
C VAL A 66 20.37 6.92 2.60
N LYS A 67 20.10 7.62 3.69
CA LYS A 67 20.89 7.63 4.93
C LYS A 67 20.04 8.09 6.10
N LYS A 68 20.59 8.13 7.32
CA LYS A 68 19.86 8.57 8.52
C LYS A 68 19.24 9.96 8.30
N GLY A 69 17.91 10.02 8.34
CA GLY A 69 17.15 11.26 8.20
C GLY A 69 17.07 11.81 6.77
N VAL A 70 17.44 11.05 5.75
CA VAL A 70 17.34 11.45 4.34
C VAL A 70 16.60 10.38 3.55
N TYR A 71 15.54 10.80 2.88
CA TYR A 71 14.63 9.94 2.14
C TYR A 71 14.51 10.41 0.69
N ARG A 72 14.27 9.48 -0.22
CA ARG A 72 14.08 9.75 -1.63
C ARG A 72 12.83 9.06 -2.12
N TYR A 73 12.02 9.77 -2.89
CA TYR A 73 11.02 9.13 -3.74
C TYR A 73 11.62 8.91 -5.12
N ASP A 74 11.57 7.69 -5.58
CA ASP A 74 12.08 7.28 -6.87
C ASP A 74 10.96 6.49 -7.57
N PRO A 75 10.24 7.10 -8.53
CA PRO A 75 9.15 6.46 -9.25
C PRO A 75 9.53 5.13 -9.90
N ASP A 76 10.79 4.95 -10.28
CA ASP A 76 11.30 3.75 -10.93
C ASP A 76 11.64 2.66 -9.91
N TYR A 77 12.03 3.05 -8.70
CA TYR A 77 12.23 2.13 -7.56
C TYR A 77 10.92 1.74 -6.86
N VAL A 78 9.96 2.67 -6.77
CA VAL A 78 8.66 2.47 -6.11
C VAL A 78 7.68 1.69 -6.99
N ARG A 79 8.08 1.33 -8.22
CA ARG A 79 7.45 0.25 -9.00
C ARG A 79 7.85 -1.12 -8.47
N GLN A 80 7.39 -1.47 -7.28
CA GLN A 80 7.22 -2.88 -6.89
C GLN A 80 5.92 -3.05 -6.10
N VAL A 81 4.80 -2.71 -6.73
CA VAL A 81 3.72 -3.72 -6.70
C VAL A 81 4.32 -4.82 -7.57
N ASP A 82 4.72 -5.95 -6.98
CA ASP A 82 5.07 -7.11 -7.78
C ASP A 82 3.91 -7.27 -8.79
N PRO A 83 4.14 -7.14 -10.11
CA PRO A 83 3.08 -7.31 -11.10
C PRO A 83 2.41 -8.68 -10.98
N GLU A 84 3.09 -9.61 -10.31
CA GLU A 84 2.67 -10.95 -9.99
C GLU A 84 2.01 -11.06 -8.59
N ASP A 85 1.83 -9.98 -7.83
CA ASP A 85 1.04 -9.99 -6.58
C ASP A 85 -0.38 -9.42 -6.77
N PHE A 86 -1.35 -10.02 -6.09
CA PHE A 86 -2.73 -9.56 -6.10
C PHE A 86 -2.89 -8.24 -5.32
N THR A 87 -3.39 -7.20 -5.98
CA THR A 87 -3.82 -5.98 -5.27
C THR A 87 -4.94 -6.28 -4.26
N GLN A 88 -5.06 -5.49 -3.19
CA GLN A 88 -6.12 -5.70 -2.18
C GLN A 88 -7.53 -5.68 -2.80
N ALA A 89 -7.78 -4.79 -3.77
CA ALA A 89 -9.06 -4.73 -4.47
C ALA A 89 -9.32 -5.99 -5.31
N LEU A 90 -8.28 -6.63 -5.85
CA LEU A 90 -8.39 -7.88 -6.58
C LEU A 90 -8.58 -9.07 -5.65
N LYS A 91 -7.86 -9.12 -4.52
CA LYS A 91 -8.03 -10.15 -3.49
C LYS A 91 -9.47 -10.19 -2.99
N GLU A 92 -10.05 -9.03 -2.70
CA GLU A 92 -11.45 -8.93 -2.25
C GLU A 92 -12.45 -9.47 -3.29
N LYS A 93 -12.22 -9.20 -4.58
CA LYS A 93 -13.04 -9.76 -5.65
C LYS A 93 -12.95 -11.28 -5.71
N ILE A 94 -11.74 -11.84 -5.56
CA ILE A 94 -11.49 -13.29 -5.57
C ILE A 94 -12.14 -13.95 -4.35
N PHE A 95 -11.96 -13.40 -3.15
CA PHE A 95 -12.66 -13.91 -1.96
C PHE A 95 -14.17 -13.90 -2.12
N LYS A 96 -14.74 -12.81 -2.66
CA LYS A 96 -16.17 -12.72 -2.91
C LYS A 96 -16.65 -13.73 -3.95
N ARG A 97 -15.87 -13.99 -5.01
CA ARG A 97 -16.15 -15.03 -6.03
C ARG A 97 -16.19 -16.42 -5.39
N ASP A 98 -15.22 -16.70 -4.51
CA ASP A 98 -15.07 -18.00 -3.86
C ASP A 98 -15.94 -18.14 -2.58
N GLY A 99 -16.75 -17.13 -2.27
CA GLY A 99 -17.64 -17.14 -1.11
C GLY A 99 -16.93 -17.10 0.23
N TYR A 100 -15.73 -16.52 0.29
CA TYR A 100 -14.83 -16.52 1.46
C TYR A 100 -14.63 -17.93 2.02
N ARG A 101 -14.37 -18.89 1.11
CA ARG A 101 -14.11 -20.28 1.45
C ARG A 101 -12.95 -20.80 0.62
N CYS A 102 -12.17 -21.70 1.20
CA CYS A 102 -11.11 -22.41 0.50
C CYS A 102 -11.71 -23.20 -0.67
N VAL A 103 -11.17 -23.05 -1.88
CA VAL A 103 -11.65 -23.77 -3.06
C VAL A 103 -11.37 -25.28 -3.00
N ILE A 104 -10.43 -25.71 -2.15
CA ILE A 104 -10.06 -27.12 -1.98
C ILE A 104 -10.94 -27.82 -0.94
N CYS A 105 -11.14 -27.21 0.24
CA CYS A 105 -11.81 -27.87 1.37
C CYS A 105 -13.15 -27.24 1.80
N GLY A 106 -13.53 -26.10 1.22
CA GLY A 106 -14.80 -25.40 1.52
C GLY A 106 -14.88 -24.71 2.88
N ARG A 107 -13.85 -24.83 3.73
CA ARG A 107 -13.78 -24.14 5.03
C ARG A 107 -13.38 -22.67 4.87
N GLY A 108 -13.89 -21.82 5.74
CA GLY A 108 -13.61 -20.39 5.81
C GLY A 108 -13.41 -19.91 7.25
N PRO A 109 -13.55 -18.60 7.52
CA PRO A 109 -13.30 -18.03 8.84
C PRO A 109 -14.27 -18.52 9.92
N ALA A 110 -15.49 -18.94 9.54
CA ALA A 110 -16.47 -19.50 10.47
C ALA A 110 -15.98 -20.82 11.10
N GLU A 111 -15.15 -21.56 10.37
CA GLU A 111 -14.50 -22.79 10.82
C GLU A 111 -13.09 -22.53 11.41
N GLY A 112 -12.74 -21.27 11.67
CA GLY A 112 -11.47 -20.87 12.29
C GLY A 112 -10.28 -20.78 11.33
N MET A 113 -10.53 -20.82 10.01
CA MET A 113 -9.46 -20.79 9.01
C MET A 113 -9.07 -19.34 8.63
N GLU A 114 -7.76 -19.08 8.56
CA GLU A 114 -7.25 -17.90 7.86
C GLU A 114 -7.27 -18.16 6.35
N LEU A 115 -7.68 -17.16 5.57
CA LEU A 115 -7.79 -17.25 4.12
C LEU A 115 -6.78 -16.37 3.41
N HIS A 116 -6.22 -16.91 2.34
CA HIS A 116 -5.26 -16.26 1.48
C HIS A 116 -5.71 -16.36 0.01
N VAL A 117 -5.22 -15.44 -0.81
CA VAL A 117 -5.38 -15.54 -2.27
C VAL A 117 -4.05 -15.97 -2.84
N ASP A 118 -4.07 -17.09 -3.56
CA ASP A 118 -2.91 -17.66 -4.23
C ASP A 118 -3.15 -17.83 -5.73
N HIS A 119 -2.09 -18.12 -6.47
CA HIS A 119 -2.13 -18.35 -7.90
C HIS A 119 -2.52 -19.79 -8.23
N ILE A 120 -3.39 -19.97 -9.22
CA ILE A 120 -3.69 -21.29 -9.80
C ILE A 120 -2.50 -21.78 -10.61
N ARG A 121 -2.01 -20.95 -11.54
CA ARG A 121 -0.70 -21.14 -12.19
C ARG A 121 0.35 -20.43 -11.36
N PRO A 122 1.36 -21.12 -10.80
CA PRO A 122 2.38 -20.49 -9.96
C PRO A 122 3.15 -19.39 -10.70
N ARG A 123 3.64 -18.40 -9.94
CA ARG A 123 4.50 -17.31 -10.45
C ARG A 123 5.73 -17.85 -11.18
N SER A 124 6.41 -18.86 -10.62
CA SER A 124 7.58 -19.52 -11.24
C SER A 124 7.31 -20.11 -12.63
N ALA A 125 6.05 -20.41 -12.94
CA ALA A 125 5.62 -20.91 -14.23
C ALA A 125 5.03 -19.80 -15.14
N GLY A 126 5.16 -18.52 -14.78
CA GLY A 126 4.60 -17.38 -15.52
C GLY A 126 3.14 -17.07 -15.20
N GLY A 127 2.67 -17.44 -14.01
CA GLY A 127 1.34 -17.09 -13.51
C GLY A 127 1.21 -15.63 -13.14
N LYS A 128 0.19 -14.95 -13.68
CA LYS A 128 -0.07 -13.53 -13.43
C LYS A 128 -1.09 -13.35 -12.31
N ALA A 129 -1.02 -12.25 -11.58
CA ALA A 129 -2.03 -11.87 -10.60
C ALA A 129 -3.29 -11.30 -11.28
N THR A 130 -4.09 -12.16 -11.91
CA THR A 130 -5.39 -11.80 -12.52
C THR A 130 -6.55 -12.41 -11.75
N PHE A 131 -7.77 -11.91 -11.99
CA PHE A 131 -8.96 -12.43 -11.34
C PHE A 131 -9.17 -13.93 -11.63
N GLU A 132 -8.84 -14.36 -12.84
CA GLU A 132 -8.99 -15.74 -13.31
C GLU A 132 -7.92 -16.67 -12.75
N ASN A 133 -6.70 -16.17 -12.55
CA ASN A 133 -5.58 -16.96 -12.05
C ASN A 133 -5.47 -16.93 -10.51
N GLY A 134 -6.34 -16.20 -9.82
CA GLY A 134 -6.40 -16.18 -8.35
C GLY A 134 -7.40 -17.18 -7.79
N GLN A 135 -7.07 -17.79 -6.67
CA GLN A 135 -7.92 -18.71 -5.91
C GLN A 135 -7.82 -18.46 -4.41
N THR A 136 -8.93 -18.66 -3.69
CA THR A 136 -8.96 -18.58 -2.23
C THR A 136 -8.53 -19.92 -1.62
N LEU A 137 -7.46 -19.91 -0.81
CA LEU A 137 -6.98 -21.07 -0.07
C LEU A 137 -6.98 -20.76 1.43
N CYS A 138 -7.23 -21.78 2.26
CA CYS A 138 -7.04 -21.65 3.70
C CYS A 138 -5.58 -21.87 4.08
N SER A 139 -5.20 -21.46 5.29
CA SER A 139 -3.84 -21.64 5.84
C SER A 139 -3.28 -23.08 5.76
N GLU A 140 -4.13 -24.11 5.78
CA GLU A 140 -3.71 -25.52 5.60
C GLU A 140 -3.39 -25.93 4.14
N HIS A 141 -3.92 -25.20 3.15
CA HIS A 141 -3.81 -25.55 1.71
C HIS A 141 -3.08 -24.49 0.88
N ASN A 142 -2.69 -23.37 1.50
CA ASN A 142 -1.94 -22.28 0.88
C ASN A 142 -0.44 -22.58 0.82
#